data_AF-A0AA86U8N7-F1
#
_entry.id   AF-A0AA86U8N7-F1
#
_cell.length_a   1.000
_cell.length_b   1.000
_cell.length_c   1.000
_cell.angle_alpha   90.00
_cell.angle_beta   90.00
_cell.angle_gamma   90.00
#
_symmetry.space_group_name_H-M   'P 1'
#
loop_
_entity.id
_entity.type
_entity.pdbx_description
1 polymer ?
#
loop_
_entity_poly.entity_id
_entity_poly.type
_entity_poly.pdbx_seq_one_letter_code
_entity_poly.pdbx_strand_id
1 'polypeptide(L)'
;MLSFIVGIIFVRCEVEILTSLTLFRFNKINNIKQTSQLNQSSTAYLLKQLFNQLTEQLENLLAAKKIEKTLEKSADTKPKLITILDSKKQQAIAIVLQKFKLPIDQIFNKILQLKDLTDIDPGVDNLVQTCPTNEEIAQVKSAFESDPDPEKYGKPEQYVFKVSVFPKLNQRLLNWQYLKAFHYELSKHKPVFVCYNKFFDFINKSKRFHNILKGMLTLGNFLNSGTQRGQAYGFKLKTLTKYFDTKDNTGKPLINFVYKIVQSDIQKALPEGDQKYLDTFRDDPVNTDFKDLEGETNPLMCIEEFAALCNKCKKNSYNDQSDAFNKFYNQIILIKQTVSSFEANKQDNYEQIMQKFVDTAEFQVEKVLEIDQQIKTKIEKTMEFFAESKNTKFEEFVQYFYDFAQNAQETLQQLKDDEINELKRIEKEKKKDDKKEQEEEPIRVGAQKLVAKKEEKEEKLTAAADGLMDGLMQGFINAGGKKRR
;
A
#
# COMPACT_ATOMS: atom_id res chain seq x y z
N MET A 1 -8.29 -12.45 -21.52
CA MET A 1 -9.56 -12.17 -22.23
C MET A 1 -10.78 -12.38 -21.33
N LEU A 2 -10.70 -11.95 -20.05
CA LEU A 2 -11.75 -12.14 -19.02
C LEU A 2 -12.01 -10.87 -18.20
N SER A 3 -11.34 -9.76 -18.52
CA SER A 3 -11.49 -8.47 -17.85
C SER A 3 -12.33 -7.47 -18.66
N PHE A 4 -12.90 -7.90 -19.80
CA PHE A 4 -13.69 -7.06 -20.71
C PHE A 4 -15.21 -7.26 -20.56
N ILE A 5 -15.67 -8.10 -19.62
CA ILE A 5 -17.08 -8.51 -19.48
C ILE A 5 -17.84 -7.73 -18.39
N VAL A 6 -17.17 -6.94 -17.53
CA VAL A 6 -17.86 -6.25 -16.42
C VAL A 6 -18.38 -4.85 -16.79
N GLY A 7 -18.11 -4.38 -18.00
CA GLY A 7 -18.68 -3.13 -18.52
C GLY A 7 -19.43 -3.39 -19.81
N ILE A 8 -20.70 -2.97 -19.86
CA ILE A 8 -21.63 -2.96 -21.00
C ILE A 8 -22.66 -4.11 -20.93
N ILE A 9 -23.89 -3.74 -20.53
CA ILE A 9 -25.17 -3.98 -21.25
C ILE A 9 -26.29 -3.35 -20.38
N PHE A 10 -26.73 -2.14 -20.74
CA PHE A 10 -28.03 -1.60 -20.31
C PHE A 10 -28.96 -1.69 -21.51
N VAL A 11 -29.73 -2.78 -21.61
CA VAL A 11 -30.90 -2.82 -22.50
C VAL A 11 -32.05 -2.16 -21.76
N ARG A 12 -32.60 -1.10 -22.35
CA ARG A 12 -33.81 -0.43 -21.87
C ARG A 12 -35.01 -1.33 -22.20
N CYS A 13 -35.40 -2.21 -21.29
CA CYS A 13 -36.69 -2.90 -21.32
C CYS A 13 -37.66 -2.11 -20.44
N GLU A 14 -38.71 -1.55 -21.05
CA GLU A 14 -39.88 -1.07 -20.32
C GLU A 14 -40.80 -2.27 -20.05
N VAL A 15 -40.93 -2.65 -18.78
CA VAL A 15 -41.92 -3.60 -18.29
C VAL A 15 -42.62 -2.94 -17.11
N GLU A 16 -43.94 -2.81 -17.18
CA GLU A 16 -44.76 -2.31 -16.08
C GLU A 16 -44.84 -3.37 -14.97
N ILE A 17 -44.25 -3.08 -13.82
CA ILE A 17 -44.32 -3.93 -12.62
C ILE A 17 -45.54 -3.50 -11.80
N LEU A 18 -46.53 -4.38 -11.65
CA LEU A 18 -47.83 -4.08 -11.04
C LEU A 18 -47.89 -4.21 -9.50
N THR A 19 -46.76 -4.34 -8.77
CA THR A 19 -46.79 -4.33 -7.30
C THR A 19 -45.59 -3.62 -6.66
N SER A 20 -45.87 -2.92 -5.56
CA SER A 20 -44.94 -2.08 -4.78
C SER A 20 -43.77 -2.89 -4.19
N LEU A 21 -42.62 -2.88 -4.87
CA LEU A 21 -41.34 -3.38 -4.36
C LEU A 21 -40.48 -2.24 -3.80
N THR A 22 -39.78 -2.51 -2.69
CA THR A 22 -38.79 -1.60 -2.11
C THR A 22 -37.62 -1.45 -3.08
N LEU A 23 -37.38 -0.23 -3.60
CA LEU A 23 -36.32 0.05 -4.56
C LEU A 23 -34.92 -0.25 -4.00
N PHE A 24 -34.22 -1.22 -4.62
CA PHE A 24 -32.79 -1.43 -4.41
C PHE A 24 -31.99 -0.32 -5.11
N ARG A 25 -31.16 0.43 -4.38
CA ARG A 25 -30.48 1.61 -4.90
C ARG A 25 -29.10 1.26 -5.47
N PHE A 26 -28.91 1.48 -6.77
CA PHE A 26 -27.60 1.45 -7.43
C PHE A 26 -27.13 2.88 -7.78
N ASN A 27 -25.81 3.11 -7.83
CA ASN A 27 -25.24 4.36 -8.34
C ASN A 27 -25.30 4.36 -9.87
N LYS A 28 -26.28 5.08 -10.43
CA LYS A 28 -26.53 5.17 -11.87
C LYS A 28 -25.44 6.01 -12.56
N ILE A 29 -24.71 5.43 -13.51
CA ILE A 29 -23.77 6.17 -14.37
C ILE A 29 -24.56 6.70 -15.57
N ASN A 30 -24.68 8.02 -15.70
CA ASN A 30 -25.57 8.67 -16.68
C ASN A 30 -24.92 8.98 -18.05
N ASN A 31 -23.66 8.60 -18.30
CA ASN A 31 -22.98 8.92 -19.56
C ASN A 31 -22.22 7.71 -20.11
N ILE A 32 -22.82 7.03 -21.07
CA ILE A 32 -22.10 6.18 -22.03
C ILE A 32 -22.44 6.72 -23.42
N LYS A 33 -21.46 7.34 -24.09
CA LYS A 33 -21.56 7.72 -25.50
C LYS A 33 -21.21 6.50 -26.35
N GLN A 34 -22.11 6.19 -27.28
CA GLN A 34 -22.02 5.21 -28.38
C GLN A 34 -22.01 3.72 -27.99
N THR A 35 -23.03 3.00 -28.47
CA THR A 35 -22.89 1.96 -29.51
C THR A 35 -24.28 1.58 -30.02
N SER A 36 -24.72 2.25 -31.08
CA SER A 36 -25.82 1.80 -31.94
C SER A 36 -25.28 0.72 -32.88
N GLN A 37 -25.06 -0.50 -32.39
CA GLN A 37 -24.79 -1.70 -33.20
C GLN A 37 -24.78 -2.94 -32.29
N LEU A 38 -25.91 -3.31 -31.68
CA LEU A 38 -26.04 -4.59 -30.96
C LEU A 38 -27.48 -5.12 -30.86
N ASN A 39 -28.39 -4.63 -31.69
CA ASN A 39 -29.80 -5.06 -31.68
C ASN A 39 -30.08 -6.37 -32.43
N GLN A 40 -29.06 -7.13 -32.86
CA GLN A 40 -29.26 -8.38 -33.60
C GLN A 40 -28.22 -9.47 -33.26
N SER A 41 -27.82 -9.61 -31.99
CA SER A 41 -27.04 -10.78 -31.55
C SER A 41 -27.87 -11.71 -30.68
N SER A 42 -27.78 -13.02 -30.95
CA SER A 42 -28.40 -14.11 -30.19
C SER A 42 -28.11 -14.05 -28.68
N THR A 43 -27.02 -13.38 -28.29
CA THR A 43 -26.67 -13.14 -26.88
C THR A 43 -27.64 -12.21 -26.15
N ALA A 44 -28.21 -11.20 -26.83
CA ALA A 44 -29.19 -10.29 -26.22
C ALA A 44 -30.54 -10.99 -25.96
N TYR A 45 -30.92 -11.94 -26.84
CA TYR A 45 -32.12 -12.75 -26.67
C TYR A 45 -31.98 -13.72 -25.49
N LEU A 46 -30.84 -14.42 -25.39
CA LEU A 46 -30.52 -15.30 -24.26
C LEU A 46 -30.51 -14.55 -22.92
N LEU A 47 -29.93 -13.35 -22.88
CA LEU A 47 -29.95 -12.50 -21.69
C LEU A 47 -31.36 -12.09 -21.26
N LYS A 48 -32.24 -11.75 -22.23
CA LYS A 48 -33.65 -11.42 -21.94
C LYS A 48 -34.40 -12.63 -21.40
N GLN A 49 -34.13 -13.82 -21.93
CA GLN A 49 -34.77 -15.06 -21.49
C GLN A 49 -34.32 -15.47 -20.08
N LEU A 50 -33.02 -15.35 -19.78
CA LEU A 50 -32.46 -15.55 -18.44
C LEU A 50 -33.03 -14.55 -17.42
N PHE A 51 -33.15 -13.28 -17.80
CA PHE A 51 -33.71 -12.26 -16.94
C PHE A 51 -35.19 -12.51 -16.61
N ASN A 52 -35.97 -12.94 -17.60
CA ASN A 52 -37.38 -13.32 -17.40
C ASN A 52 -37.51 -14.54 -16.46
N GLN A 53 -36.70 -15.58 -16.65
CA GLN A 53 -36.68 -16.74 -15.75
C GLN A 53 -36.32 -16.35 -14.31
N LEU A 54 -35.35 -15.46 -14.14
CA LEU A 54 -34.93 -14.98 -12.82
C LEU A 54 -36.05 -14.16 -12.14
N THR A 55 -36.79 -13.38 -12.93
CA THR A 55 -37.91 -12.56 -12.44
C THR A 55 -39.07 -13.45 -11.98
N GLU A 56 -39.41 -14.48 -12.77
CA GLU A 56 -40.45 -15.45 -12.43
C GLU A 56 -40.08 -16.28 -11.19
N GLN A 57 -38.80 -16.65 -11.03
CA GLN A 57 -38.31 -17.31 -9.81
C GLN A 57 -38.40 -16.41 -8.57
N LEU A 58 -38.11 -15.11 -8.73
CA LEU A 58 -38.23 -14.12 -7.65
C LEU A 58 -39.69 -13.87 -7.27
N GLU A 59 -40.60 -13.77 -8.25
CA GLU A 59 -42.04 -13.64 -7.99
C GLU A 59 -42.58 -14.87 -7.27
N ASN A 60 -42.18 -16.08 -7.67
CA ASN A 60 -42.57 -17.32 -7.00
C ASN A 60 -42.01 -17.43 -5.57
N LEU A 61 -40.78 -16.99 -5.32
CA LEU A 61 -40.19 -16.93 -3.97
C LEU A 61 -40.91 -15.92 -3.07
N LEU A 62 -41.38 -14.81 -3.62
CA LEU A 62 -42.13 -13.78 -2.89
C LEU A 62 -43.61 -14.15 -2.69
N ALA A 63 -44.21 -14.84 -3.66
CA ALA A 63 -45.55 -15.40 -3.56
C ALA A 63 -45.59 -16.55 -2.53
N ALA A 64 -44.57 -17.40 -2.47
CA ALA A 64 -44.43 -18.46 -1.47
C ALA A 64 -44.30 -17.93 -0.02
N LYS A 65 -43.98 -16.63 0.15
CA LYS A 65 -43.96 -15.98 1.47
C LYS A 65 -45.32 -15.42 1.91
N LYS A 66 -46.34 -15.45 1.04
CA LYS A 66 -47.75 -15.22 1.40
C LYS A 66 -48.42 -16.55 1.77
N ILE A 67 -47.92 -17.20 2.82
CA ILE A 67 -48.72 -18.19 3.54
C ILE A 67 -49.52 -17.45 4.62
N GLU A 68 -50.83 -17.57 4.48
CA GLU A 68 -51.94 -17.07 5.28
C GLU A 68 -51.62 -16.56 6.70
N LYS A 69 -51.78 -15.25 6.89
CA LYS A 69 -52.40 -14.72 8.11
C LYS A 69 -53.78 -14.22 7.73
N THR A 70 -54.73 -15.15 7.62
CA THR A 70 -56.15 -14.85 7.76
C THR A 70 -56.37 -14.50 9.23
N LEU A 71 -56.14 -13.23 9.58
CA LEU A 71 -56.60 -12.67 10.84
C LEU A 71 -58.02 -12.18 10.60
N GLU A 72 -58.96 -12.91 11.18
CA GLU A 72 -60.29 -12.43 11.51
C GLU A 72 -60.17 -10.99 12.06
N LYS A 73 -60.87 -10.06 11.42
CA LYS A 73 -61.07 -8.71 11.95
C LYS A 73 -61.95 -8.81 13.19
N SER A 74 -61.36 -9.12 14.34
CA SER A 74 -61.88 -8.57 15.59
C SER A 74 -61.53 -7.08 15.58
N ALA A 75 -62.56 -6.24 15.56
CA ALA A 75 -62.42 -4.80 15.72
C ALA A 75 -61.79 -4.51 17.09
N ASP A 76 -60.46 -4.42 17.11
CA ASP A 76 -59.69 -3.98 18.26
C ASP A 76 -59.92 -2.46 18.35
N THR A 77 -60.73 -2.05 19.32
CA THR A 77 -61.08 -0.67 19.68
C THR A 77 -59.85 0.06 20.25
N LYS A 78 -58.75 0.11 19.49
CA LYS A 78 -57.65 1.02 19.79
C LYS A 78 -58.03 2.42 19.32
N PRO A 79 -57.97 3.44 20.19
CA PRO A 79 -58.24 4.81 19.79
C PRO A 79 -57.32 5.20 18.63
N LYS A 80 -57.88 5.87 17.61
CA LYS A 80 -57.10 6.39 16.49
C LYS A 80 -56.12 7.43 17.05
N LEU A 81 -54.84 7.08 17.08
CA LEU A 81 -53.78 8.00 17.50
C LEU A 81 -53.63 9.14 16.49
N ILE A 82 -53.40 10.34 17.00
CA ILE A 82 -53.10 11.55 16.22
C ILE A 82 -51.70 11.39 15.63
N THR A 83 -51.60 11.56 14.31
CA THR A 83 -50.36 11.47 13.53
C THR A 83 -50.10 12.79 12.82
N ILE A 84 -48.93 13.38 13.05
CA ILE A 84 -48.55 14.70 12.51
C ILE A 84 -47.39 14.57 11.54
N LEU A 85 -46.41 13.75 11.91
CA LEU A 85 -45.23 13.48 11.10
C LEU A 85 -45.61 12.63 9.89
N ASP A 86 -44.86 12.78 8.79
CA ASP A 86 -45.04 11.90 7.64
C ASP A 86 -44.70 10.43 7.99
N SER A 87 -45.30 9.50 7.26
CA SER A 87 -45.17 8.06 7.50
C SER A 87 -43.71 7.58 7.48
N LYS A 88 -42.85 8.17 6.64
CA LYS A 88 -41.44 7.79 6.54
C LYS A 88 -40.65 8.27 7.76
N LYS A 89 -40.87 9.50 8.22
CA LYS A 89 -40.26 10.05 9.44
C LYS A 89 -40.71 9.29 10.69
N GLN A 90 -42.01 9.02 10.81
CA GLN A 90 -42.56 8.19 11.88
C GLN A 90 -41.89 6.83 11.94
N GLN A 91 -41.76 6.14 10.80
CA GLN A 91 -41.09 4.85 10.71
C GLN A 91 -39.61 4.94 11.11
N ALA A 92 -38.88 5.96 10.62
CA ALA A 92 -37.47 6.14 10.95
C ALA A 92 -37.27 6.32 12.47
N ILE A 93 -38.06 7.19 13.10
CA ILE A 93 -38.02 7.43 14.56
C ILE A 93 -38.44 6.16 15.31
N ALA A 94 -39.51 5.49 14.89
CA ALA A 94 -39.99 4.26 15.53
C ALA A 94 -38.93 3.14 15.52
N ILE A 95 -38.22 2.97 14.40
CA ILE A 95 -37.11 2.00 14.28
C ILE A 95 -36.00 2.35 15.28
N VAL A 96 -35.62 3.63 15.38
CA VAL A 96 -34.57 4.06 16.31
C VAL A 96 -34.99 3.84 17.76
N LEU A 97 -36.22 4.21 18.14
CA LEU A 97 -36.74 3.97 19.49
C LEU A 97 -36.82 2.48 19.83
N GLN A 98 -37.20 1.63 18.87
CA GLN A 98 -37.24 0.18 19.06
C GLN A 98 -35.84 -0.42 19.27
N LYS A 99 -34.81 0.12 18.60
CA LYS A 99 -33.42 -0.32 18.78
C LYS A 99 -32.92 -0.03 20.19
N PHE A 100 -33.23 1.14 20.74
CA PHE A 100 -32.81 1.50 22.10
C PHE A 100 -33.43 0.61 23.17
N LYS A 101 -34.67 0.12 22.97
CA LYS A 101 -35.44 -0.63 23.99
C LYS A 101 -35.51 0.08 25.35
N LEU A 102 -35.36 1.41 25.36
CA LEU A 102 -35.45 2.26 26.52
C LEU A 102 -36.69 3.15 26.44
N PRO A 103 -37.32 3.50 27.57
CA PRO A 103 -38.29 4.59 27.62
C PRO A 103 -37.68 5.89 27.09
N ILE A 104 -38.48 6.72 26.43
CA ILE A 104 -38.04 7.99 25.84
C ILE A 104 -37.32 8.86 26.89
N ASP A 105 -37.89 8.98 28.10
CA ASP A 105 -37.28 9.76 29.18
C ASP A 105 -35.90 9.25 29.61
N GLN A 106 -35.67 7.93 29.57
CA GLN A 106 -34.35 7.37 29.88
C GLN A 106 -33.31 7.70 28.81
N ILE A 107 -33.71 7.79 27.54
CA ILE A 107 -32.84 8.23 26.44
C ILE A 107 -32.39 9.67 26.69
N PHE A 108 -33.33 10.59 26.97
CA PHE A 108 -33.02 11.99 27.26
C PHE A 108 -32.19 12.17 28.54
N ASN A 109 -32.48 11.41 29.60
CA ASN A 109 -31.67 11.42 30.82
C ASN A 109 -30.23 10.95 30.57
N LYS A 110 -30.03 9.91 29.74
CA LYS A 110 -28.67 9.49 29.34
C LYS A 110 -27.95 10.59 28.55
N ILE A 111 -28.65 11.35 27.69
CA ILE A 111 -28.08 12.49 26.95
C ILE A 111 -27.67 13.63 27.88
N LEU A 112 -28.49 14.01 28.87
CA LEU A 112 -28.15 15.04 29.87
C LEU A 112 -26.92 14.66 30.70
N GLN A 113 -26.75 13.38 30.96
CA GLN A 113 -25.67 12.86 31.79
C GLN A 113 -24.42 12.51 30.98
N LEU A 114 -24.48 12.65 29.64
CA LEU A 114 -23.50 12.12 28.69
C LEU A 114 -23.10 10.66 28.98
N LYS A 115 -24.06 9.88 29.50
CA LYS A 115 -23.87 8.51 29.98
C LYS A 115 -24.12 7.50 28.89
N ASP A 116 -23.38 6.40 28.96
CA ASP A 116 -23.23 5.46 27.87
C ASP A 116 -24.55 5.06 27.18
N LEU A 117 -24.65 5.40 25.88
CA LEU A 117 -25.67 4.93 24.94
C LEU A 117 -25.12 3.79 24.06
N THR A 118 -23.85 3.41 24.25
CA THR A 118 -23.07 2.57 23.32
C THR A 118 -23.13 1.08 23.61
N ASP A 119 -23.84 0.65 24.66
CA ASP A 119 -24.18 -0.76 24.88
C ASP A 119 -25.05 -1.34 23.73
N ILE A 120 -25.55 -0.48 22.82
CA ILE A 120 -26.30 -0.83 21.61
C ILE A 120 -25.79 0.03 20.41
N ASP A 121 -25.38 -0.63 19.33
CA ASP A 121 -24.89 -0.04 18.06
C ASP A 121 -25.97 0.77 17.29
N PRO A 122 -25.63 1.73 16.43
CA PRO A 122 -24.90 2.99 16.65
C PRO A 122 -25.86 4.05 17.25
N GLY A 123 -26.10 4.00 18.57
CA GLY A 123 -27.14 4.79 19.23
C GLY A 123 -27.12 6.29 18.91
N VAL A 124 -26.02 6.97 19.23
CA VAL A 124 -25.89 8.44 19.02
C VAL A 124 -26.02 8.79 17.53
N ASP A 125 -25.39 8.04 16.63
CA ASP A 125 -25.43 8.33 15.19
C ASP A 125 -26.86 8.19 14.62
N ASN A 126 -27.62 7.19 15.09
CA ASN A 126 -29.02 7.04 14.72
C ASN A 126 -29.89 8.20 15.21
N LEU A 127 -29.64 8.72 16.43
CA LEU A 127 -30.34 9.88 16.96
C LEU A 127 -30.01 11.16 16.19
N VAL A 128 -28.75 11.35 15.78
CA VAL A 128 -28.35 12.46 14.90
C VAL A 128 -29.08 12.37 13.56
N GLN A 129 -29.09 11.20 12.92
CA GLN A 129 -29.73 11.00 11.62
C GLN A 129 -31.27 11.13 11.66
N THR A 130 -31.89 10.84 12.80
CA THR A 130 -33.34 10.93 12.99
C THR A 130 -33.78 12.20 13.71
N CYS A 131 -32.87 13.14 13.95
CA CYS A 131 -33.19 14.40 14.58
C CYS A 131 -34.31 15.11 13.78
N PRO A 132 -35.40 15.54 14.43
CA PRO A 132 -36.47 16.29 13.78
C PRO A 132 -36.00 17.66 13.26
N THR A 133 -36.59 18.16 12.18
CA THR A 133 -36.36 19.52 11.69
C THR A 133 -37.08 20.54 12.56
N ASN A 134 -36.71 21.82 12.46
CA ASN A 134 -37.36 22.88 13.24
C ASN A 134 -38.86 22.99 12.89
N GLU A 135 -39.23 22.75 11.64
CA GLU A 135 -40.63 22.74 11.19
C GLU A 135 -41.40 21.56 11.80
N GLU A 136 -40.83 20.35 11.76
CA GLU A 136 -41.42 19.14 12.37
C GLU A 136 -41.61 19.34 13.89
N ILE A 137 -40.62 19.94 14.56
CA ILE A 137 -40.66 20.27 15.99
C ILE A 137 -41.80 21.26 16.27
N ALA A 138 -41.92 22.33 15.48
CA ALA A 138 -42.94 23.35 15.67
C ALA A 138 -44.36 22.80 15.46
N GLN A 139 -44.57 21.97 14.44
CA GLN A 139 -45.86 21.34 14.16
C GLN A 139 -46.30 20.42 15.29
N VAL A 140 -45.41 19.52 15.75
CA VAL A 140 -45.72 18.62 16.85
C VAL A 140 -45.96 19.39 18.14
N LYS A 141 -45.13 20.40 18.43
CA LYS A 141 -45.29 21.23 19.63
C LYS A 141 -46.64 21.93 19.67
N SER A 142 -47.06 22.58 18.58
CA SER A 142 -48.35 23.26 18.49
C SER A 142 -49.54 22.32 18.68
N ALA A 143 -49.44 21.07 18.21
CA ALA A 143 -50.47 20.08 18.42
C ALA A 143 -50.60 19.66 19.90
N PHE A 144 -49.47 19.42 20.59
CA PHE A 144 -49.46 19.10 22.03
C PHE A 144 -49.88 20.28 22.91
N GLU A 145 -49.66 21.52 22.47
CA GLU A 145 -50.21 22.71 23.14
C GLU A 145 -51.74 22.78 23.01
N SER A 146 -52.30 22.25 21.92
CA SER A 146 -53.74 22.22 21.66
C SER A 146 -54.44 21.05 22.36
N ASP A 147 -53.81 19.88 22.43
CA ASP A 147 -54.29 18.71 23.16
C ASP A 147 -53.14 18.07 23.96
N PRO A 148 -53.03 18.37 25.28
CA PRO A 148 -51.86 17.98 26.07
C PRO A 148 -51.74 16.48 26.40
N ASP A 149 -52.75 15.66 26.08
CA ASP A 149 -52.80 14.25 26.45
C ASP A 149 -51.83 13.41 25.59
N PRO A 150 -50.71 12.91 26.14
CA PRO A 150 -49.72 12.17 25.37
C PRO A 150 -50.23 10.84 24.84
N GLU A 151 -51.23 10.22 25.50
CA GLU A 151 -51.78 8.91 25.11
C GLU A 151 -52.53 8.96 23.78
N LYS A 152 -52.94 10.15 23.33
CA LYS A 152 -53.56 10.37 22.02
C LYS A 152 -52.57 10.38 20.87
N TYR A 153 -51.27 10.47 21.13
CA TYR A 153 -50.23 10.59 20.11
C TYR A 153 -49.40 9.31 19.96
N GLY A 154 -48.88 9.07 18.76
CA GLY A 154 -47.90 8.01 18.52
C GLY A 154 -46.60 8.22 19.28
N LYS A 155 -45.85 7.13 19.54
CA LYS A 155 -44.50 7.22 20.14
C LYS A 155 -43.54 8.15 19.38
N PRO A 156 -43.55 8.21 18.03
CA PRO A 156 -42.74 9.18 17.29
C PRO A 156 -43.09 10.64 17.62
N GLU A 157 -44.38 10.99 17.65
CA GLU A 157 -44.86 12.32 18.04
C GLU A 157 -44.47 12.67 19.47
N GLN A 158 -44.66 11.74 20.42
CA GLN A 158 -44.22 11.92 21.81
C GLN A 158 -42.70 12.17 21.91
N TYR A 159 -41.90 11.47 21.10
CA TYR A 159 -40.46 11.70 21.02
C TYR A 159 -40.15 13.11 20.49
N VAL A 160 -40.74 13.53 19.37
CA VAL A 160 -40.51 14.87 18.81
C VAL A 160 -40.98 15.97 19.75
N PHE A 161 -42.08 15.77 20.47
CA PHE A 161 -42.51 16.69 21.51
C PHE A 161 -41.46 16.81 22.62
N LYS A 162 -40.90 15.69 23.09
CA LYS A 162 -39.79 15.70 24.06
C LYS A 162 -38.55 16.41 23.50
N VAL A 163 -38.23 16.26 22.20
CA VAL A 163 -37.17 17.04 21.54
C VAL A 163 -37.47 18.55 21.61
N SER A 164 -38.73 18.96 21.41
CA SER A 164 -39.13 20.38 21.37
C SER A 164 -38.88 21.15 22.68
N VAL A 165 -38.93 20.44 23.81
CA VAL A 165 -38.68 20.99 25.14
C VAL A 165 -37.26 20.71 25.64
N PHE A 166 -36.47 19.94 24.88
CA PHE A 166 -35.10 19.59 25.25
C PHE A 166 -34.09 20.64 24.72
N PRO A 167 -33.26 21.22 25.59
CA PRO A 167 -32.38 22.32 25.20
C PRO A 167 -31.28 21.85 24.26
N LYS A 168 -31.30 22.37 23.01
CA LYS A 168 -30.25 22.20 22.00
C LYS A 168 -29.85 20.72 21.74
N LEU A 169 -30.84 19.81 21.65
CA LEU A 169 -30.60 18.37 21.48
C LEU A 169 -29.61 18.04 20.37
N ASN A 170 -29.82 18.60 19.17
CA ASN A 170 -28.99 18.30 18.00
C ASN A 170 -27.52 18.65 18.27
N GLN A 171 -27.25 19.82 18.85
CA GLN A 171 -25.89 20.23 19.20
C GLN A 171 -25.24 19.27 20.20
N ARG A 172 -25.96 18.83 21.23
CA ARG A 172 -25.45 17.87 22.21
C ARG A 172 -25.10 16.53 21.57
N LEU A 173 -25.96 16.03 20.68
CA LEU A 173 -25.73 14.77 19.98
C LEU A 173 -24.52 14.85 19.04
N LEU A 174 -24.36 15.95 18.28
CA LEU A 174 -23.19 16.19 17.42
C LEU A 174 -21.90 16.29 18.24
N ASN A 175 -21.92 17.01 19.36
CA ASN A 175 -20.77 17.16 20.24
C ASN A 175 -20.39 15.81 20.89
N TRP A 176 -21.38 15.00 21.27
CA TRP A 176 -21.14 13.65 21.78
C TRP A 176 -20.58 12.71 20.71
N GLN A 177 -21.10 12.75 19.49
CA GLN A 177 -20.56 12.01 18.36
C GLN A 177 -19.07 12.36 18.14
N TYR A 178 -18.74 13.64 18.20
CA TYR A 178 -17.36 14.10 18.10
C TYR A 178 -16.49 13.62 19.26
N LEU A 179 -16.96 13.73 20.50
CA LEU A 179 -16.24 13.23 21.69
C LEU A 179 -15.89 11.74 21.57
N LYS A 180 -16.83 10.92 21.06
CA LYS A 180 -16.57 9.49 20.82
C LYS A 180 -15.53 9.25 19.73
N ALA A 181 -15.55 10.04 18.66
CA ALA A 181 -14.65 9.89 17.53
C ALA A 181 -13.26 10.50 17.77
N PHE A 182 -13.12 11.43 18.71
CA PHE A 182 -11.95 12.29 18.89
C PHE A 182 -10.62 11.53 18.95
N HIS A 183 -10.48 10.57 19.86
CA HIS A 183 -9.21 9.83 20.00
C HIS A 183 -8.90 8.96 18.78
N TYR A 184 -9.92 8.40 18.13
CA TYR A 184 -9.74 7.64 16.90
C TYR A 184 -9.25 8.54 15.76
N GLU A 185 -9.89 9.68 15.54
CA GLU A 185 -9.45 10.65 14.53
C GLU A 185 -8.04 11.17 14.82
N LEU A 186 -7.75 11.57 16.06
CA LEU A 186 -6.42 12.04 16.47
C LEU A 186 -5.33 10.97 16.21
N SER A 187 -5.66 9.69 16.47
CA SER A 187 -4.70 8.58 16.30
C SER A 187 -4.25 8.36 14.85
N LYS A 188 -5.03 8.82 13.86
CA LYS A 188 -4.70 8.66 12.43
C LYS A 188 -3.50 9.49 11.99
N HIS A 189 -3.18 10.59 12.70
CA HIS A 189 -2.11 11.51 12.30
C HIS A 189 -0.71 10.99 12.64
N LYS A 190 -0.56 10.31 13.79
CA LYS A 190 0.73 9.75 14.23
C LYS A 190 1.44 8.88 13.18
N PRO A 191 0.81 7.87 12.55
CA PRO A 191 1.49 7.04 11.56
C PRO A 191 1.91 7.84 10.32
N VAL A 192 1.16 8.87 9.93
CA VAL A 192 1.51 9.75 8.80
C VAL A 192 2.78 10.55 9.12
N PHE A 193 2.87 11.13 10.32
CA PHE A 193 4.07 11.86 10.74
C PHE A 193 5.32 10.98 10.83
N VAL A 194 5.17 9.76 11.33
CA VAL A 194 6.26 8.77 11.34
C VAL A 194 6.68 8.42 9.91
N CYS A 195 5.73 8.30 8.99
CA CYS A 195 5.98 8.04 7.58
C CYS A 195 6.85 9.13 6.95
N TYR A 196 6.48 10.41 7.11
CA TYR A 196 7.28 11.52 6.58
C TYR A 196 8.67 11.60 7.20
N ASN A 197 8.79 11.42 8.52
CA ASN A 197 10.09 11.46 9.18
C ASN A 197 11.03 10.37 8.68
N LYS A 198 10.54 9.14 8.52
CA LYS A 198 11.33 8.04 7.92
C LYS A 198 11.76 8.38 6.50
N PHE A 199 10.88 8.99 5.71
CA PHE A 199 11.19 9.38 4.34
C PHE A 199 12.31 10.42 4.31
N PHE A 200 12.21 11.49 5.10
CA PHE A 200 13.24 12.51 5.20
C PHE A 200 14.56 11.97 5.74
N ASP A 201 14.51 11.10 6.76
CA ASP A 201 15.72 10.50 7.32
C ASP A 201 16.43 9.66 6.26
N PHE A 202 15.71 8.89 5.44
CA PHE A 202 16.33 8.14 4.35
C PHE A 202 17.02 9.06 3.34
N ILE A 203 16.30 10.02 2.74
CA ILE A 203 16.86 10.84 1.65
C ILE A 203 17.96 11.80 2.13
N ASN A 204 17.93 12.21 3.40
CA ASN A 204 18.90 13.15 3.96
C ASN A 204 20.10 12.48 4.63
N LYS A 205 19.99 11.23 5.08
CA LYS A 205 21.06 10.58 5.89
C LYS A 205 21.61 9.29 5.28
N SER A 206 20.96 8.73 4.25
CA SER A 206 21.45 7.51 3.61
C SER A 206 22.72 7.77 2.80
N LYS A 207 23.87 7.45 3.43
CA LYS A 207 25.20 7.52 2.80
C LYS A 207 25.24 6.72 1.49
N ARG A 208 24.56 5.56 1.45
CA ARG A 208 24.47 4.72 0.24
C ARG A 208 23.73 5.43 -0.88
N PHE A 209 22.58 6.03 -0.58
CA PHE A 209 21.82 6.80 -1.57
C PHE A 209 22.65 7.98 -2.09
N HIS A 210 23.32 8.72 -1.20
CA HIS A 210 24.20 9.82 -1.60
C HIS A 210 25.39 9.37 -2.45
N ASN A 211 25.98 8.20 -2.16
CA ASN A 211 27.04 7.62 -2.99
C ASN A 211 26.54 7.24 -4.39
N ILE A 212 25.30 6.74 -4.51
CA ILE A 212 24.67 6.52 -5.82
C ILE A 212 24.51 7.84 -6.56
N LEU A 213 23.99 8.90 -5.91
CA LEU A 213 23.87 10.23 -6.53
C LEU A 213 25.23 10.78 -6.99
N LYS A 214 26.29 10.59 -6.19
CA LYS A 214 27.66 10.99 -6.54
C LYS A 214 28.20 10.20 -7.72
N GLY A 215 27.96 8.89 -7.75
CA GLY A 215 28.33 8.01 -8.87
C GLY A 215 27.61 8.42 -10.16
N MET A 216 26.30 8.71 -10.08
CA MET A 216 25.53 9.26 -11.19
C MET A 216 26.12 10.59 -11.67
N LEU A 217 26.38 11.54 -10.78
CA LEU A 217 26.97 12.84 -11.15
C LEU A 217 28.33 12.65 -11.85
N THR A 218 29.18 11.80 -11.30
CA THR A 218 30.53 11.53 -11.83
C THR A 218 30.45 10.94 -13.24
N LEU A 219 29.60 9.92 -13.42
CA LEU A 219 29.38 9.29 -14.72
C LEU A 219 28.76 10.26 -15.72
N GLY A 220 27.75 11.04 -15.29
CA GLY A 220 27.12 12.07 -16.12
C GLY A 220 28.12 13.13 -16.60
N ASN A 221 29.01 13.60 -15.73
CA ASN A 221 30.06 14.56 -16.08
C ASN A 221 31.08 13.97 -17.05
N PHE A 222 31.48 12.71 -16.83
CA PHE A 222 32.38 12.00 -17.73
C PHE A 222 31.78 11.86 -19.15
N LEU A 223 30.53 11.38 -19.23
CA LEU A 223 29.84 11.17 -20.51
C LEU A 223 29.56 12.48 -21.27
N ASN A 224 29.36 13.58 -20.55
CA ASN A 224 29.07 14.89 -21.15
C ASN A 224 30.31 15.79 -21.24
N SER A 225 31.52 15.24 -21.06
CA SER A 225 32.76 15.99 -21.17
C SER A 225 32.88 16.69 -22.53
N GLY A 226 33.35 17.94 -22.52
CA GLY A 226 33.45 18.78 -23.73
C GLY A 226 32.13 19.39 -24.21
N THR A 227 31.00 19.16 -23.52
CA THR A 227 29.71 19.80 -23.82
C THR A 227 29.30 20.80 -22.73
N GLN A 228 28.32 21.66 -23.02
CA GLN A 228 27.72 22.56 -22.02
C GLN A 228 27.02 21.82 -20.86
N ARG A 229 26.79 20.50 -20.99
CA ARG A 229 26.14 19.66 -19.97
C ARG A 229 27.12 18.95 -19.04
N GLY A 230 28.43 19.01 -19.34
CA GLY A 230 29.49 18.48 -18.47
C GLY A 230 29.85 19.42 -17.32
N GLN A 231 30.76 19.00 -16.44
CA GLN A 231 31.25 19.78 -15.29
C GLN A 231 30.15 20.34 -14.38
N ALA A 232 29.04 19.61 -14.25
CA ALA A 232 27.94 19.96 -13.37
C ALA A 232 28.30 19.67 -11.90
N TYR A 233 27.80 20.51 -10.99
CA TYR A 233 27.89 20.30 -9.55
C TYR A 233 26.72 19.47 -8.99
N GLY A 234 25.66 19.27 -9.79
CA GLY A 234 24.46 18.53 -9.42
C GLY A 234 23.49 18.41 -10.58
N PHE A 235 22.40 17.69 -10.39
CA PHE A 235 21.35 17.50 -11.39
C PHE A 235 19.96 17.50 -10.74
N LYS A 236 18.93 17.86 -11.51
CA LYS A 236 17.53 17.85 -11.04
C LYS A 236 17.04 16.42 -10.78
N LEU A 237 16.22 16.21 -9.75
CA LEU A 237 15.74 14.89 -9.34
C LEU A 237 15.00 14.13 -10.46
N LYS A 238 14.27 14.82 -11.34
CA LYS A 238 13.65 14.22 -12.53
C LYS A 238 14.63 13.50 -13.48
N THR A 239 15.94 13.72 -13.34
CA THR A 239 16.99 13.05 -14.12
C THR A 239 17.26 11.64 -13.62
N LEU A 240 16.87 11.30 -12.39
CA LEU A 240 17.13 9.99 -11.77
C LEU A 240 16.67 8.84 -12.66
N THR A 241 15.49 8.94 -13.25
CA THR A 241 14.91 7.90 -14.12
C THR A 241 15.67 7.70 -15.43
N LYS A 242 16.35 8.74 -15.94
CA LYS A 242 17.07 8.67 -17.23
C LYS A 242 18.25 7.68 -17.25
N TYR A 243 18.79 7.36 -16.08
CA TYR A 243 19.87 6.36 -15.95
C TYR A 243 19.37 4.93 -16.15
N PHE A 244 18.06 4.71 -16.02
CA PHE A 244 17.41 3.44 -16.34
C PHE A 244 17.07 3.35 -17.84
N ASP A 245 16.68 4.47 -18.44
CA ASP A 245 16.31 4.54 -19.86
C ASP A 245 17.51 4.47 -20.81
N THR A 246 18.65 5.03 -20.41
CA THR A 246 19.87 5.08 -21.22
C THR A 246 20.60 3.75 -21.15
N LYS A 247 20.82 3.10 -22.29
CA LYS A 247 21.45 1.78 -22.37
C LYS A 247 22.86 1.86 -22.93
N ASP A 248 23.73 0.97 -22.46
CA ASP A 248 25.05 0.74 -23.05
C ASP A 248 24.95 -0.06 -24.36
N ASN A 249 26.10 -0.34 -24.99
CA ASN A 249 26.19 -1.13 -26.22
C ASN A 249 25.78 -2.61 -26.03
N THR A 250 25.65 -3.09 -24.80
CA THR A 250 25.14 -4.43 -24.46
C THR A 250 23.63 -4.41 -24.17
N GLY A 251 22.99 -3.24 -24.25
CA GLY A 251 21.57 -3.05 -23.95
C GLY A 251 21.27 -2.92 -22.47
N LYS A 252 22.28 -2.85 -21.59
CA LYS A 252 22.10 -2.75 -20.14
C LYS A 252 21.93 -1.29 -19.72
N PRO A 253 21.05 -0.99 -18.74
CA PRO A 253 20.88 0.36 -18.21
C PRO A 253 22.16 0.95 -17.64
N LEU A 254 22.38 2.25 -17.85
CA LEU A 254 23.58 2.96 -17.40
C LEU A 254 23.76 2.92 -15.88
N ILE A 255 22.66 2.85 -15.12
CA ILE A 255 22.69 2.71 -13.66
C ILE A 255 23.45 1.46 -13.20
N ASN A 256 23.53 0.40 -14.02
CA ASN A 256 24.28 -0.82 -13.68
C ASN A 256 25.77 -0.51 -13.50
N PHE A 257 26.30 0.40 -14.31
CA PHE A 257 27.69 0.84 -14.19
C PHE A 257 27.91 1.62 -12.89
N VAL A 258 26.96 2.48 -12.51
CA VAL A 258 27.00 3.22 -11.23
C VAL A 258 27.00 2.25 -10.05
N TYR A 259 26.11 1.25 -10.05
CA TYR A 259 26.04 0.26 -8.97
C TYR A 259 27.34 -0.52 -8.81
N LYS A 260 27.95 -0.97 -9.92
CA LYS A 260 29.23 -1.68 -9.91
C LYS A 260 30.37 -0.82 -9.36
N ILE A 261 30.47 0.44 -9.76
CA ILE A 261 31.51 1.35 -9.25
C ILE A 261 31.33 1.56 -7.74
N VAL A 262 30.13 1.93 -7.31
CA VAL A 262 29.84 2.20 -5.90
C VAL A 262 30.11 0.95 -5.06
N GLN A 263 29.76 -0.24 -5.54
CA GLN A 263 30.06 -1.50 -4.88
C GLN A 263 31.58 -1.76 -4.79
N SER A 264 32.32 -1.53 -5.87
CA SER A 264 33.78 -1.73 -5.90
C SER A 264 34.55 -0.75 -5.01
N ASP A 265 34.09 0.50 -4.92
CA ASP A 265 34.70 1.52 -4.07
C ASP A 265 34.43 1.25 -2.59
N ILE A 266 33.23 0.73 -2.26
CA ILE A 266 32.93 0.23 -0.90
C ILE A 266 33.83 -0.97 -0.57
N GLN A 267 34.02 -1.91 -1.50
CA GLN A 267 34.88 -3.08 -1.30
C GLN A 267 36.35 -2.71 -1.05
N LYS A 268 36.89 -1.70 -1.75
CA LYS A 268 38.26 -1.20 -1.55
C LYS A 268 38.45 -0.44 -0.25
N ALA A 269 37.38 0.11 0.33
CA ALA A 269 37.40 0.84 1.58
C ALA A 269 37.31 -0.07 2.82
N LEU A 270 37.07 -1.38 2.65
CA LEU A 270 37.00 -2.36 3.73
C LEU A 270 38.38 -3.03 3.95
N PRO A 271 38.84 -3.25 5.20
CA PRO A 271 40.11 -3.92 5.49
C PRO A 271 40.15 -5.40 5.04
N GLU A 272 41.32 -5.87 4.60
CA GLU A 272 41.55 -7.30 4.30
C GLU A 272 41.38 -8.16 5.56
N GLY A 273 40.36 -9.01 5.58
CA GLY A 273 40.01 -9.87 6.73
C GLY A 273 38.50 -10.07 6.87
N ASP A 274 37.69 -9.14 6.37
CA ASP A 274 36.23 -9.23 6.35
C ASP A 274 35.71 -9.95 5.09
N GLN A 275 36.33 -11.07 4.68
CA GLN A 275 35.88 -11.84 3.51
C GLN A 275 34.44 -12.39 3.70
N LYS A 276 33.99 -12.54 4.95
CA LYS A 276 32.61 -12.91 5.30
C LYS A 276 31.57 -11.85 4.90
N TYR A 277 32.01 -10.59 4.71
CA TYR A 277 31.20 -9.47 4.20
C TYR A 277 30.86 -9.62 2.71
N LEU A 278 31.66 -10.39 1.97
CA LEU A 278 31.46 -10.68 0.54
C LEU A 278 30.60 -11.92 0.31
N ASP A 279 30.67 -12.92 1.20
CA ASP A 279 29.81 -14.11 1.11
C ASP A 279 28.35 -13.77 1.42
N THR A 280 28.11 -12.73 2.24
CA THR A 280 26.76 -12.21 2.53
C THR A 280 26.21 -11.31 1.40
N PHE A 281 27.06 -10.90 0.45
CA PHE A 281 26.62 -10.22 -0.78
C PHE A 281 26.07 -11.21 -1.83
N ARG A 282 26.39 -12.51 -1.67
CA ARG A 282 26.11 -13.55 -2.67
C ARG A 282 24.77 -14.28 -2.49
N ASP A 283 24.19 -14.30 -1.29
CA ASP A 283 23.08 -15.22 -0.99
C ASP A 283 21.74 -14.59 -0.54
N ASP A 284 21.54 -13.27 -0.54
CA ASP A 284 20.18 -12.73 -0.27
C ASP A 284 19.86 -11.48 -1.10
N PRO A 285 18.73 -11.45 -1.85
CA PRO A 285 18.42 -10.39 -2.75
C PRO A 285 17.85 -9.23 -1.94
N VAL A 286 18.69 -8.31 -1.50
CA VAL A 286 18.24 -7.17 -0.68
C VAL A 286 17.57 -7.66 0.61
N ASN A 287 18.35 -8.00 1.65
CA ASN A 287 17.80 -7.90 3.01
C ASN A 287 18.80 -7.68 4.14
N THR A 288 18.29 -6.90 5.10
CA THR A 288 18.55 -6.63 6.52
C THR A 288 19.66 -7.32 7.32
N ASP A 289 20.19 -6.53 8.27
CA ASP A 289 21.16 -6.79 9.34
C ASP A 289 22.64 -6.84 8.89
N PHE A 290 23.59 -6.09 9.48
CA PHE A 290 23.82 -5.93 10.91
C PHE A 290 24.20 -4.51 11.38
N LYS A 291 23.90 -4.34 12.66
CA LYS A 291 24.29 -3.32 13.63
C LYS A 291 25.70 -2.75 13.48
N ASP A 292 25.76 -1.44 13.71
CA ASP A 292 26.88 -0.69 14.25
C ASP A 292 28.24 -0.90 13.55
N LEU A 293 28.41 -0.21 12.42
CA LEU A 293 29.66 0.51 12.21
C LEU A 293 29.47 1.87 12.88
N GLU A 294 30.01 1.96 14.09
CA GLU A 294 29.88 3.04 15.07
C GLU A 294 29.77 4.45 14.44
N GLY A 295 28.67 5.15 14.73
CA GLY A 295 28.53 6.58 14.48
C GLY A 295 27.38 6.96 13.53
N GLU A 296 26.28 7.38 14.17
CA GLU A 296 25.08 8.04 13.61
C GLU A 296 24.07 7.13 12.87
N THR A 297 22.84 7.19 13.38
CA THR A 297 21.62 6.50 12.93
C THR A 297 21.38 6.65 11.43
N ASN A 298 21.95 5.77 10.63
CA ASN A 298 21.58 5.57 9.23
C ASN A 298 20.42 4.56 9.20
N PRO A 299 19.22 4.90 8.68
CA PRO A 299 18.16 3.91 8.56
C PRO A 299 18.58 2.84 7.54
N LEU A 300 18.81 1.61 8.03
CA LEU A 300 19.01 0.40 7.23
C LEU A 300 17.71 0.03 6.50
N MET A 301 17.33 0.82 5.50
CA MET A 301 16.12 0.63 4.71
C MET A 301 16.46 0.09 3.33
N CYS A 302 15.76 -0.96 2.92
CA CYS A 302 15.96 -1.57 1.62
C CYS A 302 15.21 -0.80 0.51
N ILE A 303 15.48 -1.09 -0.78
CA ILE A 303 14.92 -0.29 -1.88
C ILE A 303 13.41 -0.53 -2.04
N GLU A 304 12.94 -1.74 -1.75
CA GLU A 304 11.54 -2.15 -1.74
C GLU A 304 10.78 -1.44 -0.62
N GLU A 305 11.37 -1.40 0.58
CA GLU A 305 10.84 -0.68 1.74
C GLU A 305 10.78 0.83 1.46
N PHE A 306 11.81 1.39 0.81
CA PHE A 306 11.83 2.79 0.42
C PHE A 306 10.76 3.11 -0.62
N ALA A 307 10.58 2.26 -1.63
CA ALA A 307 9.49 2.41 -2.60
C ALA A 307 8.11 2.37 -1.92
N ALA A 308 7.89 1.43 -1.00
CA ALA A 308 6.66 1.34 -0.22
C ALA A 308 6.44 2.58 0.66
N LEU A 309 7.51 3.12 1.24
CA LEU A 309 7.48 4.34 2.03
C LEU A 309 7.11 5.57 1.19
N CYS A 310 7.73 5.73 0.02
CA CYS A 310 7.38 6.80 -0.92
C CYS A 310 5.92 6.70 -1.35
N ASN A 311 5.42 5.50 -1.65
CA ASN A 311 4.01 5.29 -1.97
C ASN A 311 3.08 5.68 -0.82
N LYS A 312 3.43 5.33 0.42
CA LYS A 312 2.69 5.75 1.63
C LYS A 312 2.69 7.28 1.80
N CYS A 313 3.82 7.94 1.59
CA CYS A 313 3.91 9.41 1.64
C CYS A 313 3.07 10.08 0.56
N LYS A 314 2.99 9.50 -0.65
CA LYS A 314 2.14 10.03 -1.73
C LYS A 314 0.65 9.86 -1.47
N LYS A 315 0.24 8.67 -1.01
CA LYS A 315 -1.18 8.39 -0.69
C LYS A 315 -1.70 9.26 0.44
N ASN A 316 -0.82 9.59 1.40
CA ASN A 316 -1.11 10.54 2.45
C ASN A 316 -0.50 11.89 2.04
N SER A 317 -1.09 12.59 1.06
CA SER A 317 -0.65 13.94 0.69
C SER A 317 -0.57 14.83 1.94
N TYR A 318 0.55 15.54 2.11
CA TYR A 318 0.74 16.41 3.29
C TYR A 318 -0.35 17.47 3.37
N ASN A 319 -0.68 18.10 2.24
CA ASN A 319 -1.71 19.14 2.19
C ASN A 319 -3.09 18.58 2.54
N ASP A 320 -3.46 17.42 1.99
CA ASP A 320 -4.75 16.78 2.30
C ASP A 320 -4.86 16.42 3.80
N GLN A 321 -3.76 15.94 4.39
CA GLN A 321 -3.71 15.58 5.80
C GLN A 321 -3.76 16.80 6.71
N SER A 322 -3.03 17.86 6.37
CA SER A 322 -3.05 19.13 7.12
C SER A 322 -4.43 19.80 7.03
N ASP A 323 -5.07 19.80 5.85
CA ASP A 323 -6.42 20.33 5.65
C ASP A 323 -7.48 19.54 6.43
N ALA A 324 -7.40 18.20 6.40
CA ALA A 324 -8.29 17.34 7.18
C ALA A 324 -8.12 17.60 8.68
N PHE A 325 -6.88 17.76 9.15
CA PHE A 325 -6.59 18.07 10.54
C PHE A 325 -7.08 19.47 10.95
N ASN A 326 -6.90 20.48 10.09
CA ASN A 326 -7.41 21.83 10.36
C ASN A 326 -8.93 21.85 10.47
N LYS A 327 -9.65 21.07 9.65
CA LYS A 327 -11.10 20.89 9.80
C LYS A 327 -11.46 20.22 11.13
N PHE A 328 -10.71 19.19 11.51
CA PHE A 328 -10.88 18.51 12.80
C PHE A 328 -10.64 19.45 13.99
N TYR A 329 -9.61 20.29 13.93
CA TYR A 329 -9.30 21.30 14.95
C TYR A 329 -10.37 22.39 15.05
N ASN A 330 -10.80 22.95 13.90
CA ASN A 330 -11.86 23.96 13.87
C ASN A 330 -13.16 23.45 14.49
N GLN A 331 -13.45 22.15 14.40
CA GLN A 331 -14.59 21.55 15.07
C GLN A 331 -14.47 21.61 16.60
N ILE A 332 -13.27 21.49 17.19
CA ILE A 332 -13.04 21.66 18.63
C ILE A 332 -13.33 23.09 19.05
N ILE A 333 -12.84 24.07 18.27
CA ILE A 333 -13.09 25.50 18.54
C ILE A 333 -14.59 25.78 18.53
N LEU A 334 -15.32 25.24 17.54
CA LEU A 334 -16.76 25.36 17.46
C LEU A 334 -17.46 24.71 18.68
N ILE A 335 -17.03 23.50 19.06
CA ILE A 335 -17.57 22.82 20.24
C ILE A 335 -17.34 23.67 21.49
N LYS A 336 -16.13 24.20 21.69
CA LYS A 336 -15.80 25.11 22.81
C LYS A 336 -16.76 26.29 22.90
N GLN A 337 -16.97 27.00 21.79
CA GLN A 337 -17.93 28.12 21.71
C GLN A 337 -19.36 27.68 22.04
N THR A 338 -19.78 26.50 21.54
CA THR A 338 -21.14 26.01 21.82
C THR A 338 -21.32 25.60 23.27
N VAL A 339 -20.33 24.92 23.88
CA VAL A 339 -20.38 24.47 25.29
C VAL A 339 -20.51 25.66 26.23
N SER A 340 -19.79 26.75 26.00
CA SER A 340 -19.91 27.98 26.80
C SER A 340 -21.28 28.66 26.70
N SER A 341 -22.13 28.26 25.75
CA SER A 341 -23.50 28.77 25.59
C SER A 341 -24.57 27.95 26.33
N PHE A 342 -24.17 26.89 27.06
CA PHE A 342 -25.08 26.09 27.89
C PHE A 342 -25.08 26.63 29.33
N GLU A 343 -26.26 26.75 29.92
CA GLU A 343 -26.41 27.16 31.32
C GLU A 343 -26.11 26.00 32.26
N ALA A 344 -25.40 26.27 33.36
CA ALA A 344 -25.12 25.28 34.38
C ALA A 344 -26.41 24.85 35.09
N ASN A 345 -26.68 23.54 35.13
CA ASN A 345 -27.86 22.97 35.78
C ASN A 345 -27.47 21.71 36.55
N LYS A 346 -27.90 21.59 37.82
CA LYS A 346 -27.58 20.46 38.71
C LYS A 346 -28.06 19.09 38.20
N GLN A 347 -29.02 19.06 37.28
CA GLN A 347 -29.55 17.83 36.66
C GLN A 347 -28.91 17.53 35.29
N ASP A 348 -28.09 18.45 34.77
CA ASP A 348 -27.49 18.40 33.44
C ASP A 348 -25.97 18.53 33.54
N ASN A 349 -25.28 17.39 33.47
CA ASN A 349 -23.83 17.34 33.62
C ASN A 349 -23.09 17.60 32.30
N TYR A 350 -23.81 17.91 31.22
CA TYR A 350 -23.24 18.08 29.90
C TYR A 350 -22.16 19.15 29.83
N GLU A 351 -22.41 20.35 30.35
CA GLU A 351 -21.47 21.48 30.29
C GLU A 351 -20.15 21.10 30.98
N GLN A 352 -20.22 20.61 32.21
CA GLN A 352 -19.06 20.18 32.99
C GLN A 352 -18.23 19.10 32.28
N ILE A 353 -18.90 18.07 31.74
CA ILE A 353 -18.21 16.95 31.06
C ILE A 353 -17.58 17.43 29.75
N MET A 354 -18.32 18.19 28.95
CA MET A 354 -17.86 18.68 27.66
C MET A 354 -16.76 19.72 27.80
N GLN A 355 -16.80 20.59 28.81
CA GLN A 355 -15.74 21.57 29.07
C GLN A 355 -14.43 20.85 29.39
N LYS A 356 -14.46 19.86 30.30
CA LYS A 356 -13.28 19.03 30.61
C LYS A 356 -12.73 18.30 29.37
N PHE A 357 -13.62 17.79 28.51
CA PHE A 357 -13.23 17.18 27.25
C PHE A 357 -12.55 18.20 26.33
N VAL A 358 -13.16 19.37 26.10
CA VAL A 358 -12.63 20.42 25.23
C VAL A 358 -11.26 20.88 25.69
N ASP A 359 -11.07 21.14 27.00
CA ASP A 359 -9.77 21.58 27.54
C ASP A 359 -8.68 20.54 27.27
N THR A 360 -9.01 19.25 27.42
CA THR A 360 -8.07 18.15 27.14
C THR A 360 -7.81 18.01 25.64
N ALA A 361 -8.85 18.12 24.82
CA ALA A 361 -8.79 17.93 23.38
C ALA A 361 -8.02 19.07 22.69
N GLU A 362 -8.21 20.31 23.12
CA GLU A 362 -7.51 21.50 22.64
C GLU A 362 -6.00 21.35 22.88
N PHE A 363 -5.60 21.03 24.12
CA PHE A 363 -4.18 20.78 24.43
C PHE A 363 -3.55 19.67 23.56
N GLN A 364 -4.27 18.57 23.34
CA GLN A 364 -3.77 17.47 22.51
C GLN A 364 -3.62 17.87 21.04
N VAL A 365 -4.57 18.65 20.51
CA VAL A 365 -4.53 19.12 19.13
C VAL A 365 -3.48 20.20 18.92
N GLU A 366 -3.27 21.10 19.87
CA GLU A 366 -2.16 22.06 19.84
C GLU A 366 -0.80 21.36 19.69
N LYS A 367 -0.58 20.26 20.42
CA LYS A 367 0.65 19.47 20.29
C LYS A 367 0.82 18.84 18.91
N VAL A 368 -0.27 18.41 18.29
CA VAL A 368 -0.24 17.86 16.93
C VAL A 368 -0.03 18.98 15.89
N LEU A 369 -0.58 20.19 16.11
CA LEU A 369 -0.30 21.37 15.28
C LEU A 369 1.18 21.77 15.33
N GLU A 370 1.81 21.75 16.50
CA GLU A 370 3.26 21.99 16.65
C GLU A 370 4.08 21.00 15.80
N ILE A 371 3.69 19.71 15.80
CA ILE A 371 4.36 18.68 14.99
C ILE A 371 4.10 18.90 13.48
N ASP A 372 2.88 19.24 13.09
CA ASP A 372 2.53 19.52 11.70
C ASP A 372 3.36 20.68 11.13
N GLN A 373 3.54 21.75 11.91
CA GLN A 373 4.40 22.87 11.54
C GLN A 373 5.87 22.45 11.39
N GLN A 374 6.38 21.62 12.29
CA GLN A 374 7.75 21.08 12.17
C GLN A 374 7.92 20.25 10.88
N ILE A 375 6.93 19.44 10.52
CA ILE A 375 6.92 18.65 9.29
C ILE A 375 6.91 19.57 8.07
N LYS A 376 6.07 20.61 8.07
CA LYS A 376 6.03 21.61 7.00
C LYS A 376 7.40 22.24 6.75
N THR A 377 8.03 22.75 7.81
CA THR A 377 9.37 23.33 7.72
C THR A 377 10.40 22.31 7.23
N LYS A 378 10.27 21.03 7.63
CA LYS A 378 11.16 19.97 7.19
C LYS A 378 10.96 19.63 5.71
N ILE A 379 9.72 19.65 5.19
CA ILE A 379 9.40 19.53 3.77
C ILE A 379 10.12 20.65 2.99
N GLU A 380 9.87 21.90 3.38
CA GLU A 380 10.42 23.08 2.69
C GLU A 380 11.96 23.04 2.63
N LYS A 381 12.62 22.81 3.78
CA LYS A 381 14.08 22.71 3.86
C LYS A 381 14.64 21.55 3.05
N THR A 382 13.96 20.40 3.04
CA THR A 382 14.44 19.22 2.30
C THR A 382 14.28 19.42 0.79
N MET A 383 13.18 20.02 0.34
CA MET A 383 12.99 20.33 -1.08
C MET A 383 14.01 21.37 -1.57
N GLU A 384 14.33 22.37 -0.72
CA GLU A 384 15.41 23.32 -0.99
C GLU A 384 16.77 22.64 -1.07
N PHE A 385 17.07 21.71 -0.16
CA PHE A 385 18.32 20.92 -0.18
C PHE A 385 18.52 20.16 -1.50
N PHE A 386 17.44 19.62 -2.07
CA PHE A 386 17.47 18.96 -3.39
C PHE A 386 17.30 19.94 -4.58
N ALA A 387 17.37 21.25 -4.32
CA ALA A 387 17.26 22.32 -5.30
C ALA A 387 15.96 22.27 -6.14
N GLU A 388 14.86 21.82 -5.55
CA GLU A 388 13.54 21.82 -6.20
C GLU A 388 12.89 23.20 -6.15
N SER A 389 11.99 23.46 -7.11
CA SER A 389 11.29 24.74 -7.19
C SER A 389 10.30 24.91 -6.03
N LYS A 390 10.06 26.15 -5.60
CA LYS A 390 8.97 26.47 -4.66
C LYS A 390 7.58 26.08 -5.20
N ASN A 391 7.46 25.92 -6.52
CA ASN A 391 6.22 25.50 -7.17
C ASN A 391 6.07 23.96 -7.26
N THR A 392 7.14 23.21 -6.97
CA THR A 392 7.09 21.74 -6.95
C THR A 392 6.21 21.31 -5.79
N LYS A 393 5.21 20.46 -6.04
CA LYS A 393 4.37 19.91 -4.96
C LYS A 393 5.11 18.82 -4.21
N PHE A 394 4.79 18.61 -2.94
CA PHE A 394 5.42 17.56 -2.14
C PHE A 394 5.21 16.16 -2.75
N GLU A 395 4.04 15.90 -3.32
CA GLU A 395 3.74 14.61 -3.96
C GLU A 395 4.60 14.37 -5.20
N GLU A 396 4.87 15.42 -5.97
CA GLU A 396 5.78 15.38 -7.12
C GLU A 396 7.22 15.17 -6.67
N PHE A 397 7.63 15.84 -5.59
CA PHE A 397 8.94 15.63 -4.98
C PHE A 397 9.15 14.17 -4.56
N VAL A 398 8.17 13.57 -3.86
CA VAL A 398 8.22 12.16 -3.46
C VAL A 398 8.14 11.23 -4.67
N GLN A 399 7.42 11.62 -5.74
CA GLN A 399 7.31 10.83 -6.98
C GLN A 399 8.67 10.55 -7.61
N TYR A 400 9.59 11.52 -7.64
CA TYR A 400 10.94 11.32 -8.19
C TYR A 400 11.69 10.17 -7.50
N PHE A 401 11.58 10.09 -6.18
CA PHE A 401 12.20 9.01 -5.40
C PHE A 401 11.47 7.68 -5.55
N TYR A 402 10.13 7.72 -5.66
CA TYR A 402 9.33 6.52 -5.92
C TYR A 402 9.72 5.87 -7.25
N ASP A 403 9.79 6.65 -8.33
CA ASP A 403 10.13 6.14 -9.66
C ASP A 403 11.56 5.61 -9.70
N PHE A 404 12.49 6.32 -9.06
CA PHE A 404 13.86 5.83 -8.89
C PHE A 404 13.88 4.48 -8.16
N ALA A 405 13.15 4.35 -7.05
CA ALA A 405 13.17 3.13 -6.24
C ALA A 405 12.54 1.93 -6.98
N GLN A 406 11.44 2.15 -7.71
CA GLN A 406 10.81 1.11 -8.54
C GLN A 406 11.74 0.62 -9.65
N ASN A 407 12.32 1.54 -10.42
CA ASN A 407 13.24 1.17 -11.49
C ASN A 407 14.52 0.52 -10.95
N ALA A 408 15.01 0.99 -9.79
CA ALA A 408 16.14 0.40 -9.09
C ALA A 408 15.86 -1.05 -8.67
N GLN A 409 14.68 -1.33 -8.13
CA GLN A 409 14.27 -2.67 -7.75
C GLN A 409 14.31 -3.63 -8.95
N GLU A 410 13.67 -3.26 -10.06
CA GLU A 410 13.65 -4.09 -11.28
C GLU A 410 15.07 -4.34 -11.81
N THR A 411 15.90 -3.30 -11.83
CA THR A 411 17.25 -3.38 -12.36
C THR A 411 18.19 -4.21 -11.48
N LEU A 412 18.08 -4.07 -10.15
CA LEU A 412 18.85 -4.87 -9.21
C LEU A 412 18.44 -6.35 -9.27
N GLN A 413 17.17 -6.65 -9.51
CA GLN A 413 16.73 -8.02 -9.73
C GLN A 413 17.35 -8.61 -11.00
N GLN A 414 17.33 -7.86 -12.11
CA GLN A 414 17.96 -8.28 -13.36
C GLN A 414 19.47 -8.52 -13.20
N LEU A 415 20.17 -7.66 -12.45
CA LEU A 415 21.59 -7.83 -12.18
C LEU A 415 21.89 -9.13 -11.42
N LYS A 416 21.09 -9.48 -10.42
CA LYS A 416 21.24 -10.74 -9.69
C LYS A 416 20.98 -11.94 -10.59
N ASP A 417 19.93 -11.87 -11.41
CA ASP A 417 19.59 -12.94 -12.35
C ASP A 417 20.72 -13.15 -13.39
N ASP A 418 21.30 -12.06 -13.90
CA ASP A 418 22.46 -12.08 -14.80
C ASP A 418 23.69 -12.73 -14.15
N GLU A 419 24.01 -12.37 -12.91
CA GLU A 419 25.14 -12.94 -12.16
C GLU A 419 24.94 -14.45 -11.91
N ILE A 420 23.74 -14.85 -11.51
CA ILE A 420 23.40 -16.27 -11.32
C ILE A 420 23.54 -17.03 -12.64
N ASN A 421 23.08 -16.46 -13.76
CA ASN A 421 23.17 -17.08 -15.06
C ASN A 421 24.63 -17.21 -15.54
N GLU A 422 25.46 -16.22 -15.28
CA GLU A 422 26.89 -16.25 -15.62
C GLU A 422 27.64 -17.30 -14.78
N LEU A 423 27.38 -17.38 -13.48
CA LEU A 423 27.94 -18.42 -12.61
C LEU A 423 27.57 -19.82 -13.10
N LYS A 424 26.30 -20.03 -13.48
CA LYS A 424 25.84 -21.31 -14.06
C LYS A 424 26.52 -21.62 -15.40
N ARG A 425 26.84 -20.60 -16.20
CA ARG A 425 27.56 -20.78 -17.46
C ARG A 425 29.01 -21.19 -17.23
N ILE A 426 29.72 -20.48 -16.34
CA ILE A 426 31.09 -20.81 -15.95
C ILE A 426 31.17 -22.24 -15.38
N GLU A 427 30.23 -22.63 -14.53
CA GLU A 427 30.17 -23.98 -13.96
C GLU A 427 29.93 -25.06 -15.04
N LYS A 428 29.09 -24.77 -16.04
CA LYS A 428 28.88 -25.67 -17.19
C LYS A 428 30.11 -25.79 -18.08
N GLU A 429 30.85 -24.70 -18.29
CA GLU A 429 32.09 -24.70 -19.08
C GLU A 429 33.17 -25.51 -18.36
N LYS A 430 33.38 -25.29 -17.04
CA LYS A 430 34.28 -26.11 -16.22
C LYS A 430 33.94 -27.61 -16.28
N LYS A 431 32.66 -27.97 -16.12
CA LYS A 431 32.21 -29.38 -16.24
C LYS A 431 32.46 -29.98 -17.62
N LYS A 432 32.48 -29.18 -18.69
CA LYS A 432 32.82 -29.66 -20.05
C LYS A 432 34.32 -29.87 -20.20
N ASP A 433 35.13 -28.97 -19.65
CA ASP A 433 36.58 -29.07 -19.69
C ASP A 433 37.07 -30.24 -18.84
N ASP A 434 36.53 -30.43 -17.62
CA ASP A 434 36.82 -31.58 -16.77
C ASP A 434 36.49 -32.91 -17.47
N LYS A 435 35.37 -32.96 -18.22
CA LYS A 435 34.99 -34.15 -19.02
C LYS A 435 35.96 -34.42 -20.16
N LYS A 436 36.38 -33.38 -20.88
CA LYS A 436 37.39 -33.52 -21.95
C LYS A 436 38.73 -33.98 -21.39
N GLU A 437 39.15 -33.43 -20.25
CA GLU A 437 40.40 -33.82 -19.61
C GLU A 437 40.34 -35.29 -19.14
N GLN A 438 39.22 -35.73 -18.56
CA GLN A 438 39.00 -37.14 -18.20
C GLN A 438 38.99 -38.10 -19.41
N GLU A 439 38.58 -37.63 -20.60
CA GLU A 439 38.59 -38.43 -21.84
C GLU A 439 39.97 -38.43 -22.52
N GLU A 440 40.70 -37.31 -22.49
CA GLU A 440 42.00 -37.14 -23.17
C GLU A 440 43.18 -37.66 -22.35
N GLU A 441 43.14 -37.57 -21.02
CA GLU A 441 44.22 -38.00 -20.13
C GLU A 441 44.61 -39.49 -20.31
N PRO A 442 43.68 -40.47 -20.38
CA PRO A 442 44.04 -41.86 -20.61
C PRO A 442 44.70 -42.08 -21.98
N ILE A 443 44.25 -41.35 -23.00
CA ILE A 443 44.80 -41.43 -24.37
C ILE A 443 46.22 -40.88 -24.39
N ARG A 444 46.44 -39.72 -23.74
CA ARG A 444 47.75 -39.07 -23.64
C ARG A 444 48.76 -39.93 -22.87
N VAL A 445 48.35 -40.49 -21.72
CA VAL A 445 49.17 -41.43 -20.93
C VAL A 445 49.46 -42.70 -21.73
N GLY A 446 48.48 -43.22 -22.47
CA GLY A 446 48.65 -44.36 -23.37
C GLY A 446 49.69 -44.12 -24.48
N ALA A 447 49.63 -42.96 -25.14
CA ALA A 447 50.59 -42.57 -26.17
C ALA A 447 52.02 -42.42 -25.61
N GLN A 448 52.19 -41.79 -24.45
CA GLN A 448 53.49 -41.67 -23.78
C GLN A 448 54.10 -43.03 -23.44
N LYS A 449 53.30 -43.98 -22.93
CA LYS A 449 53.76 -45.35 -22.66
C LYS A 449 54.19 -46.09 -23.93
N LEU A 450 53.54 -45.84 -25.06
CA LEU A 450 53.91 -46.44 -26.35
C LEU A 450 55.22 -45.87 -26.91
N VAL A 451 55.44 -44.56 -26.75
CA VAL A 451 56.70 -43.90 -27.11
C VAL A 451 57.84 -44.44 -26.26
N ALA A 452 57.70 -44.48 -24.94
CA ALA A 452 58.71 -45.03 -24.03
C ALA A 452 59.05 -46.50 -24.34
N LYS A 453 58.05 -47.32 -24.71
CA LYS A 453 58.28 -48.72 -25.15
C LYS A 453 59.03 -48.82 -26.47
N LYS A 454 58.84 -47.87 -27.40
CA LYS A 454 59.59 -47.83 -28.66
C LYS A 454 61.04 -47.44 -28.41
N GLU A 455 61.27 -46.42 -27.60
CA GLU A 455 62.60 -45.97 -27.20
C GLU A 455 63.38 -47.09 -26.50
N GLU A 456 62.76 -47.78 -25.54
CA GLU A 456 63.39 -48.92 -24.83
C GLU A 456 63.72 -50.09 -25.79
N LYS A 457 62.89 -50.29 -26.83
CA LYS A 457 63.12 -51.34 -27.83
C LYS A 457 64.25 -50.96 -28.79
N GLU A 458 64.31 -49.70 -29.22
CA GLU A 458 65.41 -49.17 -30.02
C GLU A 458 66.73 -49.25 -29.25
N GLU A 459 66.74 -48.85 -27.98
CA GLU A 459 67.92 -48.89 -27.11
C GLU A 459 68.46 -50.32 -26.91
N LYS A 460 67.57 -51.32 -26.77
CA LYS A 460 67.95 -52.74 -26.75
C LYS A 460 68.47 -53.25 -28.09
N LEU A 461 67.96 -52.74 -29.21
CA LEU A 461 68.42 -53.09 -30.55
C LEU A 461 69.81 -52.50 -30.83
N THR A 462 70.07 -51.25 -30.44
CA THR A 462 71.42 -50.65 -30.52
C THR A 462 72.39 -51.38 -29.62
N ALA A 463 72.04 -51.65 -28.36
CA ALA A 463 72.90 -52.40 -27.45
C ALA A 463 73.23 -53.82 -27.96
N ALA A 464 72.25 -54.50 -28.58
CA ALA A 464 72.48 -55.81 -29.20
C ALA A 464 73.38 -55.72 -30.45
N ALA A 465 73.25 -54.67 -31.26
CA ALA A 465 74.10 -54.43 -32.43
C ALA A 465 75.56 -54.12 -32.02
N ASP A 466 75.74 -53.31 -30.97
CA ASP A 466 77.05 -52.96 -30.42
C ASP A 466 77.74 -54.20 -29.83
N GLY A 467 77.02 -55.02 -29.06
CA GLY A 467 77.55 -56.28 -28.53
C GLY A 467 77.93 -57.31 -29.61
N LEU A 468 77.24 -57.32 -30.75
CA LEU A 468 77.58 -58.15 -31.91
C LEU A 468 78.84 -57.65 -32.63
N MET A 469 79.00 -56.34 -32.77
CA MET A 469 80.20 -55.70 -33.30
C MET A 469 81.44 -55.96 -32.41
N ASP A 470 81.29 -55.83 -31.10
CA ASP A 470 82.35 -56.13 -30.14
C ASP A 470 82.74 -57.62 -30.17
N GLY A 471 81.75 -58.51 -30.25
CA GLY A 471 81.98 -59.95 -30.40
C GLY A 471 82.70 -60.32 -31.69
N LEU A 472 82.35 -59.67 -32.81
CA LEU A 472 83.04 -59.83 -34.09
C LEU A 472 84.48 -59.30 -34.02
N MET A 473 84.71 -58.11 -33.45
CA MET A 473 86.05 -57.55 -33.25
C MET A 473 86.92 -58.47 -32.38
N GLN A 474 86.39 -58.99 -31.28
CA GLN A 474 87.12 -59.91 -30.40
C GLN A 474 87.41 -61.25 -31.10
N GLY A 475 86.50 -61.71 -31.96
CA GLY A 475 86.70 -62.87 -32.83
C GLY A 475 87.85 -62.68 -33.83
N PHE A 476 87.95 -61.51 -34.47
CA PHE A 476 89.06 -61.16 -35.36
C PHE A 476 90.40 -61.06 -34.60
N ILE A 477 90.40 -60.46 -33.42
CA ILE A 477 91.59 -60.37 -32.55
C ILE A 477 92.08 -61.76 -32.12
N ASN A 478 91.17 -62.66 -31.75
CA ASN A 478 91.50 -64.01 -31.30
C ASN A 478 91.92 -64.95 -32.45
N ALA A 479 91.34 -64.80 -33.64
CA ALA A 479 91.72 -65.56 -34.83
C ALA A 479 93.13 -65.17 -35.36
N GLY A 480 93.56 -63.93 -35.14
CA GLY A 480 94.92 -63.48 -35.46
C GLY A 480 96.03 -63.99 -34.53
N GLY A 481 95.68 -64.51 -33.34
CA GLY A 481 96.64 -64.92 -32.31
C GLY A 481 97.17 -66.35 -32.39
N LYS A 482 96.58 -67.24 -33.20
CA LYS A 482 96.98 -68.66 -33.31
C LYS A 482 97.53 -69.01 -34.69
N LYS A 483 98.71 -68.49 -35.03
CA LYS A 483 99.71 -69.16 -35.89
C LYS A 483 101.01 -68.34 -35.95
N ARG A 484 101.79 -68.41 -34.87
CA ARG A 484 103.25 -68.20 -34.90
C ARG A 484 103.89 -68.95 -33.73
N ARG A 485 104.17 -70.23 -33.96
CA ARG A 485 105.41 -70.92 -33.59
C ARG A 485 105.40 -72.32 -34.19
#